data_AF-A0A0P0X861-F1
#
_entry.id   AF-A0A0P0X861-F1
#
_cell.length_a   1.000
_cell.length_b   1.000
_cell.length_c   1.000
_cell.angle_alpha   90.00
_cell.angle_beta   90.00
_cell.angle_gamma   90.00
#
_symmetry.space_group_name_H-M   'P 1'
#
loop_
_entity.id
_entity.type
_entity.pdbx_description
1 polymer ?
#
loop_
_entity_poly.entity_id
_entity_poly.type
_entity_poly.pdbx_seq_one_letter_code
_entity_poly.pdbx_strand_id
1 'polypeptide(L)'
;MGIAESLGAETPFASVAASELFSLDLSKTEEALTQAFHRSIGVRIKAEAEIIEGEVVEISIDRPVSGGSSAPSGVAAAGKIGRLTLKTTDMETVDELGGKMIEALGKEKLQSGDGCGLREGDQAWPLNWEVAGCRDYDAVCPQTKSVKCPEGELQKCEEVVHCVNLT
;
A
#
# COMPACT_ATOMS: atom_id res chain seq x y z
N MET A 1 -0.19 7.34 34.01
CA MET A 1 0.75 7.19 32.90
C MET A 1 1.88 6.29 33.35
N GLY A 2 1.96 5.09 32.77
CA GLY A 2 3.06 4.15 33.05
C GLY A 2 4.31 4.52 32.25
N ILE A 3 5.47 4.01 32.65
CA ILE A 3 6.74 4.22 31.93
C ILE A 3 6.58 3.82 30.45
N ALA A 4 5.87 2.73 30.16
CA ALA A 4 5.59 2.25 28.82
C ALA A 4 4.87 3.28 27.92
N GLU A 5 3.92 4.03 28.47
CA GLU A 5 3.15 5.05 27.73
C GLU A 5 4.02 6.29 27.44
N SER A 6 4.97 6.60 28.33
CA SER A 6 5.86 7.76 28.18
C SER A 6 6.97 7.57 27.15
N LEU A 7 7.29 6.31 26.80
CA LEU A 7 8.34 5.96 25.84
C LEU A 7 7.93 6.25 24.38
N GLY A 8 6.62 6.36 24.11
CA GLY A 8 6.07 6.65 22.78
C GLY A 8 6.03 5.42 21.87
N ALA A 9 5.17 5.45 20.83
CA ALA A 9 4.94 4.32 19.92
C ALA A 9 6.20 3.90 19.12
N GLU A 10 7.17 4.81 19.01
CA GLU A 10 8.41 4.65 18.25
C GLU A 10 9.48 3.82 18.97
N THR A 11 9.32 3.53 20.26
CA THR A 11 10.30 2.75 21.02
C THR A 11 9.68 1.41 21.43
N PRO A 12 10.34 0.28 21.13
CA PRO A 12 9.78 -1.03 21.46
C PRO A 12 9.80 -1.24 22.97
N PHE A 13 8.67 -1.67 23.50
CA PHE A 13 8.51 -2.05 24.90
C PHE A 13 7.95 -3.47 24.95
N ALA A 14 8.71 -4.41 25.50
CA ALA A 14 8.28 -5.78 25.68
C ALA A 14 7.99 -6.07 27.16
N SER A 15 6.71 -6.27 27.50
CA SER A 15 6.30 -6.84 28.78
C SER A 15 6.28 -8.36 28.66
N VAL A 16 6.94 -9.08 29.58
CA VAL A 16 6.93 -10.55 29.61
C VAL A 16 6.45 -11.01 30.97
N ALA A 17 5.47 -11.93 30.98
CA ALA A 17 5.04 -12.57 32.22
C ALA A 17 5.98 -13.73 32.56
N ALA A 18 6.33 -13.89 33.84
CA ALA A 18 7.21 -14.98 34.27
C ALA A 18 6.67 -16.38 33.93
N SER A 19 5.35 -16.52 33.80
CA SER A 19 4.69 -17.76 33.38
C SER A 19 4.93 -18.11 31.91
N GLU A 20 5.18 -17.12 31.04
CA GLU A 20 5.43 -17.34 29.60
C GLU A 20 6.83 -17.90 29.33
N LEU A 21 7.76 -17.72 30.28
CA LEU A 21 9.12 -18.27 30.19
C LEU A 21 9.16 -19.80 30.33
N PHE A 22 8.10 -20.39 30.87
CA PHE A 22 7.97 -21.83 31.08
C PHE A 22 6.91 -22.40 30.12
N SER A 23 7.17 -22.31 28.81
CA SER A 23 6.36 -22.99 27.80
C SER A 23 6.87 -24.42 27.55
N LEU A 24 5.95 -25.34 27.25
CA LEU A 24 6.28 -26.73 26.88
C LEU A 24 6.83 -26.82 25.45
N ASP A 25 6.53 -25.84 24.60
CA ASP A 25 6.86 -25.87 23.17
C ASP A 25 8.28 -25.35 22.86
N LEU A 26 8.85 -24.51 23.73
CA LEU A 26 10.17 -23.89 23.55
C LEU A 26 11.20 -24.56 24.45
N SER A 27 12.42 -24.71 23.96
CA SER A 27 13.47 -25.31 24.77
C SER A 27 13.84 -24.36 25.93
N LYS A 28 13.40 -24.74 27.13
CA LYS A 28 13.83 -24.29 28.47
C LYS A 28 14.50 -22.90 28.54
N THR A 29 13.76 -21.88 29.00
CA THR A 29 14.20 -20.53 29.45
C THR A 29 15.05 -19.68 28.49
N GLU A 30 15.98 -20.23 27.73
CA GLU A 30 16.97 -19.52 26.92
C GLU A 30 16.32 -18.93 25.67
N GLU A 31 15.55 -19.71 24.91
CA GLU A 31 14.91 -19.22 23.68
C GLU A 31 13.83 -18.18 23.97
N ALA A 32 13.03 -18.40 25.03
CA ALA A 32 12.01 -17.45 25.46
C ALA A 32 12.60 -16.12 25.95
N LEU A 33 13.67 -16.17 26.75
CA LEU A 33 14.37 -14.97 27.21
C LEU A 33 15.09 -14.26 26.06
N THR A 34 15.76 -14.99 25.18
CA THR A 34 16.47 -14.43 24.02
C THR A 34 15.51 -13.69 23.11
N GLN A 35 14.36 -14.29 22.81
CA GLN A 35 13.33 -13.65 22.01
C GLN A 35 12.78 -12.38 22.70
N ALA A 36 12.60 -12.40 24.02
CA ALA A 36 12.20 -11.21 24.78
C ALA A 36 13.25 -10.09 24.68
N PHE A 37 14.54 -10.42 24.76
CA PHE A 37 15.63 -9.46 24.57
C PHE A 37 15.65 -8.91 23.14
N HIS A 38 15.49 -9.76 22.12
CA HIS A 38 15.44 -9.34 20.72
C HIS A 38 14.24 -8.42 20.43
N ARG A 39 13.06 -8.72 20.99
CA ARG A 39 11.87 -7.85 20.90
C ARG A 39 12.04 -6.50 21.61
N SER A 40 12.91 -6.43 22.61
CA SER A 40 13.21 -5.19 23.34
C SER A 40 14.21 -4.29 22.61
N ILE A 41 14.82 -4.79 21.53
CA ILE A 41 15.78 -4.06 20.70
C ILE A 41 15.13 -3.75 19.35
N GLY A 42 14.87 -2.47 19.11
CA GLY A 42 14.34 -1.98 17.84
C GLY A 42 15.43 -1.37 16.98
N VAL A 43 15.42 -1.70 15.70
CA VAL A 43 16.24 -1.05 14.68
C VAL A 43 15.34 -0.10 13.90
N ARG A 44 15.71 1.17 13.86
CA ARG A 44 15.02 2.19 13.07
C ARG A 44 15.73 2.33 11.73
N ILE A 45 15.01 2.03 10.66
CA ILE A 45 15.49 2.14 9.28
C ILE A 45 14.74 3.29 8.61
N LYS A 46 15.48 4.34 8.25
CA LYS A 46 14.98 5.44 7.45
C LYS A 46 15.17 5.06 5.99
N ALA A 47 14.07 4.95 5.25
CA ALA A 47 14.09 4.64 3.83
C ALA A 47 13.33 5.73 3.08
N GLU A 48 13.95 6.26 2.03
CA GLU A 48 13.25 7.14 1.10
C GLU A 48 12.43 6.27 0.15
N ALA A 49 11.18 6.64 -0.06
CA ALA A 49 10.30 6.01 -1.03
C ALA A 49 9.75 7.07 -1.96
N GLU A 50 9.83 6.79 -3.26
CA GLU A 50 9.17 7.60 -4.26
C GLU A 50 7.70 7.19 -4.34
N ILE A 51 6.83 8.17 -4.17
CA ILE A 51 5.38 8.03 -4.19
C ILE A 51 4.86 8.94 -5.28
N ILE A 52 4.04 8.38 -6.18
CA ILE A 52 3.33 9.12 -7.21
C ILE A 52 1.87 9.20 -6.79
N GLU A 53 1.38 10.41 -6.55
CA GLU A 53 -0.02 10.65 -6.15
C GLU A 53 -0.73 11.46 -7.24
N GLY A 54 -1.81 10.92 -7.80
CA GLY A 54 -2.52 11.57 -8.91
C GLY A 54 -3.93 11.03 -9.16
N GLU A 55 -4.74 11.86 -9.84
CA GLU A 55 -6.17 11.60 -10.08
C GLU A 55 -6.25 10.72 -11.29
N VAL A 56 -6.94 9.59 -11.16
CA VAL A 56 -7.06 8.69 -12.29
C VAL A 56 -8.10 9.24 -13.26
N VAL A 57 -7.69 9.76 -14.41
CA VAL A 57 -8.65 10.22 -15.42
C VAL A 57 -9.13 9.08 -16.28
N GLU A 58 -8.18 8.29 -16.82
CA GLU A 58 -8.50 7.18 -17.70
C GLU A 58 -7.57 6.00 -17.42
N ILE A 59 -8.18 4.81 -17.37
CA ILE A 59 -7.49 3.52 -17.27
C ILE A 59 -7.77 2.77 -18.57
N SER A 60 -6.77 2.63 -19.43
CA SER A 60 -6.85 1.81 -20.64
C SER A 60 -6.05 0.53 -20.43
N ILE A 61 -6.72 -0.61 -20.37
CA ILE A 61 -6.06 -1.92 -20.24
C ILE A 61 -6.21 -2.65 -21.57
N ASP A 62 -5.11 -2.81 -22.30
CA ASP A 62 -5.10 -3.65 -23.49
C ASP A 62 -4.97 -5.12 -23.04
N ARG A 63 -6.07 -5.86 -23.20
CA ARG A 63 -6.04 -7.32 -23.11
C ARG A 63 -5.91 -7.85 -24.52
N PRO A 64 -4.81 -8.53 -24.88
CA PRO A 64 -4.74 -9.19 -26.17
C PRO A 64 -5.89 -10.20 -26.27
N VAL A 65 -6.78 -9.97 -27.25
CA VAL A 65 -7.95 -10.82 -27.58
C VAL A 65 -7.55 -12.15 -28.24
N SER A 66 -6.34 -12.64 -27.98
CA SER A 66 -5.86 -13.93 -28.50
C SER A 66 -6.26 -15.06 -27.58
N GLY A 67 -7.39 -15.69 -27.91
CA GLY A 67 -7.84 -16.95 -27.31
C GLY A 67 -9.34 -17.04 -27.14
N GLY A 68 -10.09 -16.90 -28.23
CA GLY A 68 -11.52 -17.24 -28.24
C GLY A 68 -11.75 -18.67 -27.71
N SER A 69 -12.74 -18.79 -26.82
CA SER A 69 -13.38 -20.02 -26.34
C SER A 69 -12.52 -21.08 -25.64
N SER A 70 -12.80 -21.31 -24.36
CA SER A 70 -12.69 -22.60 -23.64
C SER A 70 -11.28 -23.16 -23.28
N ALA A 71 -10.44 -22.38 -22.61
CA ALA A 71 -9.31 -22.95 -21.87
C ALA A 71 -9.30 -22.48 -20.40
N PRO A 72 -9.09 -23.39 -19.43
CA PRO A 72 -9.37 -23.16 -18.02
C PRO A 72 -8.40 -22.16 -17.40
N SER A 73 -8.96 -21.35 -16.50
CA SER A 73 -8.29 -20.57 -15.46
C SER A 73 -6.97 -21.22 -15.00
N GLY A 74 -5.81 -20.69 -15.40
CA GLY A 74 -4.53 -21.25 -14.95
C GLY A 74 -3.26 -20.87 -15.69
N VAL A 75 -3.31 -20.34 -16.92
CA VAL A 75 -2.10 -19.88 -17.61
C VAL A 75 -2.04 -18.35 -17.57
N ALA A 76 -1.29 -17.85 -16.59
CA ALA A 76 -1.13 -16.45 -16.27
C ALA A 76 -0.49 -15.64 -17.41
N ALA A 77 -1.10 -14.49 -17.70
CA ALA A 77 -0.40 -13.21 -17.84
C ALA A 77 0.64 -13.05 -18.98
N ALA A 78 0.39 -13.54 -20.19
CA ALA A 78 1.16 -13.11 -21.36
C ALA A 78 0.71 -11.69 -21.82
N GLY A 79 1.36 -10.66 -21.26
CA GLY A 79 1.48 -9.33 -21.87
C GLY A 79 0.27 -8.39 -21.79
N LYS A 80 -0.41 -8.27 -20.63
CA LYS A 80 -1.32 -7.14 -20.43
C LYS A 80 -0.49 -5.87 -20.33
N ILE A 81 -0.66 -4.94 -21.27
CA ILE A 81 -0.06 -3.61 -21.24
C ILE A 81 -1.21 -2.64 -20.96
N GLY A 82 -1.03 -1.78 -19.97
CA GLY A 82 -2.00 -0.76 -19.60
C GLY A 82 -1.43 0.64 -19.82
N ARG A 83 -2.31 1.61 -19.98
CA ARG A 83 -1.99 3.04 -19.90
C ARG A 83 -2.86 3.66 -18.82
N LEU A 84 -2.21 4.37 -17.91
CA LEU A 84 -2.84 5.12 -16.83
C LEU A 84 -2.60 6.60 -17.07
N THR A 85 -3.66 7.40 -17.09
CA THR A 85 -3.53 8.86 -17.13
C THR A 85 -3.80 9.41 -15.74
N LEU A 86 -2.76 9.99 -15.13
CA LEU A 86 -2.82 10.63 -13.83
C LEU A 86 -2.82 12.15 -13.99
N LYS A 87 -3.66 12.83 -13.21
CA LYS A 87 -3.72 14.30 -13.17
C LYS A 87 -3.57 14.86 -11.78
N THR A 88 -2.81 15.94 -11.68
CA THR A 88 -2.68 16.78 -10.50
C THR A 88 -3.03 18.21 -10.92
N THR A 89 -3.19 19.15 -9.99
CA THR A 89 -3.53 20.55 -10.32
C THR A 89 -2.59 21.21 -11.32
N ASP A 90 -1.33 20.79 -11.32
CA ASP A 90 -0.25 21.42 -12.09
C ASP A 90 0.24 20.58 -13.27
N MET A 91 0.00 19.27 -13.26
CA MET A 91 0.61 18.32 -14.21
C MET A 91 -0.34 17.19 -14.60
N GLU A 92 -0.22 16.73 -15.84
CA GLU A 92 -0.86 15.51 -16.34
C GLU A 92 0.22 14.57 -16.88
N THR A 93 0.21 13.30 -16.47
CA THR A 93 1.14 12.28 -16.94
C THR A 93 0.40 11.07 -17.48
N VAL A 94 1.03 10.40 -18.44
CA VAL A 94 0.54 9.13 -18.99
C VAL A 94 1.61 8.08 -18.74
N ASP A 95 1.30 7.14 -17.84
CA ASP A 95 2.20 6.08 -17.43
C ASP A 95 1.78 4.75 -18.06
N GLU A 96 2.75 4.04 -18.64
CA GLU A 96 2.52 2.69 -19.17
C GLU A 96 2.69 1.66 -18.03
N LEU A 97 1.64 0.89 -17.78
CA LEU A 97 1.55 -0.06 -16.69
C LEU A 97 1.96 -1.47 -17.14
N GLY A 98 2.81 -2.11 -16.34
CA GLY A 98 3.14 -3.52 -16.47
C GLY A 98 2.04 -4.47 -15.96
N GLY A 99 2.14 -5.75 -16.29
CA GLY A 99 1.13 -6.76 -15.94
C GLY A 99 0.86 -6.91 -14.44
N LYS A 100 1.89 -6.78 -13.58
CA LYS A 100 1.74 -6.82 -12.12
C LYS A 100 0.91 -5.65 -11.59
N MET A 101 1.17 -4.46 -12.14
CA MET A 101 0.50 -3.24 -11.74
C MET A 101 -0.99 -3.28 -12.09
N ILE A 102 -1.33 -3.80 -13.26
CA ILE A 102 -2.73 -4.01 -13.68
C ILE A 102 -3.45 -4.99 -12.74
N GLU A 103 -2.75 -6.00 -12.20
CA GLU A 103 -3.33 -6.90 -11.21
C GLU A 103 -3.55 -6.23 -9.85
N ALA A 104 -2.64 -5.32 -9.44
CA ALA A 104 -2.82 -4.52 -8.23
C ALA A 104 -4.04 -3.59 -8.35
N LEU A 105 -4.14 -2.83 -9.44
CA LEU A 105 -5.28 -1.95 -9.73
C LEU A 105 -6.61 -2.74 -9.78
N GLY A 106 -6.58 -3.94 -10.37
CA GLY A 106 -7.75 -4.81 -10.46
C GLY A 106 -8.20 -5.38 -9.12
N LYS A 107 -7.29 -5.55 -8.14
CA LYS A 107 -7.64 -5.96 -6.77
C LYS A 107 -8.30 -4.83 -6.00
N GLU A 108 -7.86 -3.60 -6.21
CA GLU A 108 -8.36 -2.42 -5.48
C GLU A 108 -9.62 -1.80 -6.08
N LYS A 109 -9.99 -2.19 -7.31
CA LYS A 109 -11.18 -1.72 -8.03
C LYS A 109 -11.19 -0.19 -8.24
N LEU A 110 -10.04 0.36 -8.61
CA LEU A 110 -9.92 1.77 -8.94
C LEU A 110 -10.80 2.14 -10.14
N GLN A 111 -11.49 3.28 -10.04
CA GLN A 111 -12.36 3.84 -11.06
C GLN A 111 -11.81 5.18 -11.54
N SER A 112 -12.23 5.62 -12.74
CA SER A 112 -11.97 6.99 -13.20
C SER A 112 -12.57 8.00 -12.22
N GLY A 113 -11.78 8.99 -11.83
CA GLY A 113 -12.09 10.03 -10.84
C GLY A 113 -11.78 9.64 -9.40
N ASP A 114 -11.32 8.40 -9.16
CA ASP A 114 -10.73 8.03 -7.88
C ASP A 114 -9.24 8.38 -7.87
N GLY A 115 -8.76 8.49 -6.66
CA GLY A 115 -7.44 8.92 -6.36
C GLY A 115 -6.50 7.77 -6.08
N CYS A 116 -5.35 7.72 -6.74
CA CYS A 116 -4.41 6.61 -6.55
C CYS A 116 -3.05 7.12 -6.08
N GLY A 117 -2.49 6.42 -5.09
CA GLY A 117 -1.07 6.49 -4.75
C GLY A 117 -0.35 5.28 -5.32
N LEU A 118 0.77 5.52 -6.01
CA LEU A 118 1.66 4.49 -6.53
C LEU A 118 2.99 4.58 -5.81
N ARG A 119 3.49 3.47 -5.29
CA ARG A 119 4.87 3.38 -4.79
C ARG A 119 5.74 2.64 -5.79
N GLU A 120 7.00 3.02 -5.85
CA GLU A 120 8.01 2.22 -6.54
C GLU A 120 8.15 0.86 -5.83
N GLY A 121 7.41 -0.14 -6.32
CA GLY A 121 7.29 -1.45 -5.65
C GLY A 121 6.05 -2.28 -6.01
N ASP A 122 5.39 -2.01 -7.14
CA ASP A 122 4.19 -2.74 -7.61
C ASP A 122 2.95 -2.65 -6.67
N GLN A 123 2.90 -1.68 -5.74
CA GLN A 123 1.75 -1.47 -4.86
C GLN A 123 1.03 -0.17 -5.22
N ALA A 124 -0.21 -0.31 -5.70
CA ALA A 124 -1.20 0.75 -5.68
C ALA A 124 -1.91 0.75 -4.33
N TRP A 125 -2.39 1.93 -3.90
CA TRP A 125 -3.45 2.04 -2.92
C TRP A 125 -4.47 3.10 -3.35
N PRO A 126 -5.78 2.86 -3.16
CA PRO A 126 -6.78 3.89 -3.32
C PRO A 126 -6.59 4.87 -2.18
N LEU A 127 -6.38 6.12 -2.55
CA LEU A 127 -6.53 7.24 -1.66
C LEU A 127 -7.98 7.69 -1.83
N ASN A 128 -8.73 7.78 -0.73
CA ASN A 128 -10.11 8.25 -0.79
C ASN A 128 -10.15 9.76 -1.08
N TRP A 129 -9.99 10.15 -2.35
CA TRP A 129 -10.25 11.50 -2.84
C TRP A 129 -11.15 11.42 -4.07
N GLU A 130 -12.41 11.74 -3.86
CA GLU A 130 -13.33 12.03 -4.95
C GLU A 130 -13.26 13.52 -5.26
N VAL A 131 -12.70 13.84 -6.41
CA VAL A 131 -12.74 15.17 -7.00
C VAL A 131 -14.13 15.41 -7.57
N ALA A 132 -14.59 16.66 -7.53
CA ALA A 132 -15.93 17.10 -7.89
C ALA A 132 -16.40 16.75 -9.33
N GLY A 133 -15.57 16.07 -10.13
CA GLY A 133 -15.88 15.55 -11.47
C GLY A 133 -16.67 14.24 -11.50
N CYS A 134 -16.79 13.50 -10.39
CA CYS A 134 -17.56 12.23 -10.31
C CYS A 134 -19.09 12.39 -10.22
N ARG A 135 -19.67 13.49 -10.73
CA ARG A 135 -21.13 13.71 -10.72
C ARG A 135 -21.89 12.98 -11.84
N ASP A 136 -21.20 12.34 -12.77
CA ASP A 136 -21.83 11.78 -13.97
C ASP A 136 -22.18 10.28 -13.87
N TYR A 137 -21.91 9.62 -12.73
CA TYR A 137 -22.33 8.24 -12.48
C TYR A 137 -23.32 8.14 -11.30
N ASP A 138 -24.57 7.79 -11.66
CA ASP A 138 -25.82 7.83 -10.88
C ASP A 138 -25.94 6.77 -9.75
N ALA A 139 -24.82 6.26 -9.19
CA ALA A 139 -24.84 5.10 -8.30
C ALA A 139 -23.95 5.19 -7.04
N VAL A 140 -23.44 6.37 -6.65
CA VAL A 140 -22.53 6.49 -5.50
C VAL A 140 -23.28 6.80 -4.21
N CYS A 141 -23.02 6.01 -3.16
CA CYS A 141 -23.57 6.19 -1.82
C CYS A 141 -23.17 7.57 -1.23
N PRO A 142 -24.06 8.26 -0.49
CA PRO A 142 -23.88 9.64 -0.05
C PRO A 142 -22.86 9.86 1.08
N GLN A 143 -21.86 8.99 1.27
CA GLN A 143 -20.96 9.02 2.43
C GLN A 143 -19.46 9.18 2.12
N THR A 144 -19.05 9.34 0.86
CA THR A 144 -17.62 9.56 0.57
C THR A 144 -17.24 11.02 0.88
N LYS A 145 -16.18 11.20 1.67
CA LYS A 145 -15.60 12.52 1.93
C LYS A 145 -14.90 12.99 0.66
N SER A 146 -15.46 13.99 0.00
CA SER A 146 -14.76 14.66 -1.11
C SER A 146 -13.56 15.42 -0.55
N VAL A 147 -12.38 15.07 -1.05
CA VAL A 147 -11.11 15.73 -0.76
C VAL A 147 -10.64 16.37 -2.07
N LYS A 148 -10.05 17.56 -1.98
CA LYS A 148 -9.57 18.30 -3.16
C LYS A 148 -8.48 17.51 -3.88
N CYS A 149 -8.33 17.74 -5.20
CA CYS A 149 -7.17 17.28 -5.95
C CYS A 149 -5.89 17.63 -5.16
N PRO A 150 -4.93 16.71 -5.05
CA PRO A 150 -3.65 17.03 -4.47
C PRO A 150 -3.03 18.17 -5.27
N GLU A 151 -2.43 19.12 -4.56
CA GLU A 151 -1.66 20.21 -5.15
C GLU A 151 -0.18 19.82 -5.15
N GLY A 152 0.57 20.20 -6.19
CA GLY A 152 2.02 20.03 -6.29
C GLY A 152 2.49 18.98 -7.30
N GLU A 153 3.73 18.55 -7.13
CA GLU A 153 4.37 17.58 -8.02
C GLU A 153 3.78 16.18 -7.83
N LEU A 154 3.61 15.45 -8.94
CA LEU A 154 3.12 14.07 -8.95
C LEU A 154 4.04 13.14 -8.16
N GLN A 155 5.36 13.28 -8.34
CA GLN A 155 6.38 12.42 -7.74
C GLN A 155 6.95 13.10 -6.49
N LYS A 156 6.72 12.50 -5.33
CA LYS A 156 7.22 12.97 -4.03
C LYS A 156 8.13 11.92 -3.43
N CYS A 157 9.26 12.36 -2.89
CA CYS A 157 10.10 11.50 -2.04
C CYS A 157 9.65 11.62 -0.59
N GLU A 158 9.05 10.58 -0.04
CA GLU A 158 8.68 10.49 1.37
C GLU A 158 9.70 9.65 2.15
N GLU A 159 10.15 10.15 3.30
CA GLU A 159 10.99 9.39 4.23
C GLU A 159 10.12 8.49 5.10
N VAL A 160 10.06 7.20 4.75
CA VAL A 160 9.32 6.19 5.51
C VAL A 160 10.25 5.57 6.56
N VAL A 161 9.96 5.87 7.83
CA VAL A 161 10.67 5.30 8.97
C VAL A 161 10.05 3.95 9.33
N HIS A 162 10.80 2.87 9.12
CA HIS A 162 10.41 1.52 9.52
C HIS A 162 11.11 1.15 10.82
N CYS A 163 10.34 0.86 11.87
CA CYS A 163 10.85 0.32 13.13
C CYS A 163 10.67 -1.19 13.13
N VAL A 164 11.77 -1.93 13.08
CA VAL A 164 11.78 -3.40 13.02
C VAL A 164 12.44 -3.97 14.27
N ASN A 165 11.83 -4.99 14.87
CA ASN A 165 12.41 -5.70 16.01
C ASN A 165 13.34 -6.83 15.52
N LEU A 166 14.34 -7.18 16.30
CA LEU A 166 15.13 -8.38 16.02
C LEU A 166 14.26 -9.63 16.28
N THR A 167 14.35 -10.63 15.39
CA THR A 167 13.67 -11.93 15.54
C THR A 167 14.52 -12.96 16.23
#